data_AF-A0A067CN22-F1
#
_entry.id   AF-A0A067CN22-F1
#
_cell.length_a   1.000
_cell.length_b   1.000
_cell.length_c   1.000
_cell.angle_alpha   90.00
_cell.angle_beta   90.00
_cell.angle_gamma   90.00
#
_symmetry.space_group_name_H-M   'P 1'
#
loop_
_entity.id
_entity.type
_entity.pdbx_description
1 polymer ?
#
loop_
_entity_poly.entity_id
_entity_poly.type
_entity_poly.pdbx_seq_one_letter_code
_entity_poly.pdbx_strand_id
1 'polypeptide(L)'
;MARTTASRARSSHAPPPAHFRGHCLYKTGKCFLERALKTNGQPHNLCDFHRLKQNQNQRRLDWKVRAKQAARHEAITTSSGVRVQPAPESPPAWLPPSARDPTSRATYRAQVIQQLVRLVSEEVLASDFIQPQLVYSSSEPQAVA
;
A
#
# COMPACT_ATOMS: atom_id res chain seq x y z
N MET A 1 -16.29 16.31 -32.97
CA MET A 1 -16.47 15.17 -32.03
C MET A 1 -17.03 15.71 -30.70
N ALA A 2 -18.36 15.84 -30.59
CA ALA A 2 -19.03 16.39 -29.40
C ALA A 2 -19.21 15.29 -28.33
N ARG A 3 -18.84 15.58 -27.07
CA ARG A 3 -19.00 14.64 -25.95
C ARG A 3 -20.39 14.84 -25.33
N THR A 4 -21.29 13.90 -25.55
CA THR A 4 -22.64 13.88 -24.98
C THR A 4 -22.60 13.68 -23.47
N THR A 5 -23.02 14.67 -22.70
CA THR A 5 -23.22 14.55 -21.24
C THR A 5 -24.64 14.06 -20.96
N ALA A 6 -24.84 12.74 -20.89
CA ALA A 6 -26.11 12.17 -20.44
C ALA A 6 -26.22 12.28 -18.90
N SER A 7 -26.99 13.25 -18.43
CA SER A 7 -27.37 13.39 -17.02
C SER A 7 -28.37 12.31 -16.65
N ARG A 8 -27.88 11.21 -16.08
CA ARG A 8 -28.71 10.13 -15.55
C ARG A 8 -29.44 10.60 -14.30
N ALA A 9 -30.75 10.80 -14.41
CA ALA A 9 -31.63 11.14 -13.30
C ALA A 9 -31.50 10.05 -12.21
N ARG A 10 -31.18 10.47 -10.98
CA ARG A 10 -31.14 9.57 -9.82
C ARG A 10 -32.56 9.43 -9.31
N SER A 11 -33.12 8.22 -9.36
CA SER A 11 -34.38 7.92 -8.70
C SER A 11 -34.29 8.28 -7.23
N SER A 12 -35.06 9.27 -6.81
CA SER A 12 -35.25 9.68 -5.41
C SER A 12 -36.18 8.68 -4.72
N HIS A 13 -35.70 7.47 -4.50
CA HIS A 13 -36.30 6.59 -3.50
C HIS A 13 -35.79 7.07 -2.14
N ALA A 14 -36.66 7.75 -1.38
CA ALA A 14 -36.35 8.10 0.00
C ALA A 14 -36.08 6.80 0.76
N PRO A 15 -34.88 6.61 1.33
CA PRO A 15 -34.57 5.37 2.02
C PRO A 15 -35.49 5.21 3.24
N PRO A 16 -35.95 3.99 3.54
CA PRO A 16 -36.71 3.71 4.76
C PRO A 16 -35.91 4.17 5.99
N PRO A 17 -36.59 4.48 7.13
CA PRO A 17 -35.94 5.00 8.33
C PRO A 17 -34.72 4.14 8.67
N ALA A 18 -33.56 4.78 8.56
CA ALA A 18 -32.28 4.13 8.75
C ALA A 18 -32.19 3.65 10.20
N HIS A 19 -32.23 2.34 10.40
CA HIS A 19 -31.77 1.75 11.64
C HIS A 19 -30.35 2.26 11.93
N PHE A 20 -30.10 2.67 13.18
CA PHE A 20 -28.80 3.20 13.57
C PHE A 20 -27.70 2.22 13.19
N ARG A 21 -26.81 2.66 12.30
CA ARG A 21 -25.79 1.79 11.69
C ARG A 21 -24.56 1.64 12.54
N GLY A 22 -24.47 2.32 13.68
CA GLY A 22 -23.32 2.35 14.57
C GLY A 22 -22.37 3.52 14.32
N HIS A 23 -21.51 3.76 15.30
CA HIS A 23 -20.54 4.84 15.29
C HIS A 23 -19.38 4.59 14.32
N CYS A 24 -18.77 5.69 13.86
CA CYS A 24 -17.58 5.71 13.02
C CYS A 24 -16.39 5.01 13.70
N LEU A 25 -15.74 4.12 12.96
CA LEU A 25 -14.56 3.34 13.38
C LEU A 25 -13.24 4.07 13.03
N TYR A 26 -13.19 5.39 13.21
CA TYR A 26 -11.96 6.13 12.93
C TYR A 26 -10.89 5.76 13.97
N LYS A 27 -9.63 5.58 13.54
CA LYS A 27 -8.57 4.97 14.34
C LYS A 27 -8.26 5.69 15.66
N THR A 28 -8.60 6.97 15.77
CA THR A 28 -8.43 7.76 17.00
C THR A 28 -9.57 7.55 18.01
N GLY A 29 -10.62 6.79 17.67
CA GLY A 29 -11.68 6.34 18.59
C GLY A 29 -12.68 7.39 19.09
N LYS A 30 -12.53 8.67 18.71
CA LYS A 30 -13.31 9.80 19.26
C LYS A 30 -14.51 10.23 18.41
N CYS A 31 -14.94 9.42 17.44
CA CYS A 31 -15.95 9.84 16.47
C CYS A 31 -17.32 9.21 16.76
N PHE A 32 -18.24 10.03 17.23
CA PHE A 32 -19.63 9.65 17.53
C PHE A 32 -20.59 9.84 16.36
N LEU A 33 -20.08 10.20 15.17
CA LEU A 33 -20.91 10.30 13.98
C LEU A 33 -21.23 8.90 13.46
N GLU A 34 -22.44 8.74 12.93
CA GLU A 34 -22.90 7.49 12.33
C GLU A 34 -22.06 7.11 11.10
N ARG A 35 -21.94 5.80 10.87
CA ARG A 35 -21.34 5.23 9.65
C ARG A 35 -22.10 5.68 8.39
N ALA A 36 -21.36 6.18 7.41
CA ALA A 36 -21.90 6.59 6.12
C ALA A 36 -22.41 5.40 5.32
N LEU A 37 -23.28 5.61 4.33
CA LEU A 37 -23.69 4.57 3.40
C LEU A 37 -22.84 4.55 2.14
N LYS A 38 -22.57 3.33 1.67
CA LYS A 38 -22.10 3.08 0.32
C LYS A 38 -23.30 2.98 -0.64
N THR A 39 -23.06 3.11 -1.94
CA THR A 39 -24.13 3.09 -2.97
C THR A 39 -24.92 1.78 -3.02
N ASN A 40 -24.36 0.70 -2.48
CA ASN A 40 -25.00 -0.61 -2.34
C ASN A 40 -25.85 -0.74 -1.06
N GLY A 41 -26.04 0.34 -0.30
CA GLY A 41 -26.81 0.34 0.95
C GLY A 41 -26.07 -0.23 2.16
N GLN A 42 -24.83 -0.68 2.00
CA GLN A 42 -24.02 -1.19 3.11
C GLN A 42 -23.31 -0.05 3.86
N PRO A 43 -23.18 -0.12 5.20
CA PRO A 43 -22.45 0.89 5.97
C PRO A 43 -20.94 0.85 5.67
N HIS A 44 -20.36 2.03 5.50
CA HIS A 44 -18.91 2.24 5.53
C HIS A 44 -18.39 2.16 6.97
N ASN A 45 -17.11 1.86 7.16
CA ASN A 45 -16.50 1.91 8.49
C ASN A 45 -16.41 3.33 9.08
N LEU A 46 -16.47 4.36 8.22
CA LEU A 46 -16.27 5.76 8.60
C LEU A 46 -17.56 6.56 8.37
N CYS A 47 -17.72 7.64 9.14
CA CYS A 47 -18.70 8.68 8.86
C CYS A 47 -18.32 9.50 7.61
N ASP A 48 -19.25 10.31 7.12
CA ASP A 48 -19.05 11.13 5.92
C ASP A 48 -17.87 12.10 6.06
N PHE A 49 -17.73 12.70 7.25
CA PHE A 49 -16.62 13.61 7.54
C PHE A 49 -15.26 12.93 7.39
N HIS A 50 -15.08 11.76 8.00
CA HIS A 50 -13.81 11.03 7.92
C HIS A 50 -13.56 10.44 6.54
N ARG A 51 -14.60 10.01 5.82
CA ARG A 51 -14.51 9.56 4.44
C ARG A 51 -14.03 10.70 3.52
N LEU A 52 -14.54 11.90 3.69
CA LEU A 52 -14.12 13.08 2.92
C LEU A 52 -12.67 13.46 3.22
N LYS A 53 -12.28 13.48 4.50
CA LYS A 53 -10.90 13.75 4.92
C LYS A 53 -9.92 12.71 4.37
N GLN A 54 -10.29 11.43 4.41
CA GLN A 54 -9.49 10.35 3.82
C GLN A 54 -9.33 10.53 2.30
N ASN A 55 -10.40 10.86 1.58
CA ASN A 55 -10.33 11.15 0.14
C ASN A 55 -9.45 12.36 -0.17
N GLN A 56 -9.49 13.40 0.67
CA GLN A 56 -8.63 14.57 0.51
C GLN A 56 -7.15 14.20 0.73
N ASN A 57 -6.85 13.39 1.75
CA ASN A 57 -5.50 12.90 2.00
C ASN A 57 -5.01 12.00 0.86
N GLN A 58 -5.86 11.10 0.35
CA GLN A 58 -5.53 10.27 -0.79
C GLN A 58 -5.17 11.12 -2.02
N ARG A 59 -5.99 12.13 -2.35
CA ARG A 59 -5.71 13.06 -3.46
C ARG A 59 -4.40 13.81 -3.29
N ARG A 60 -4.08 14.26 -2.07
CA ARG A 60 -2.80 14.93 -1.78
C ARG A 60 -1.61 13.99 -1.97
N LEU A 61 -1.72 12.74 -1.52
CA LEU A 61 -0.68 11.73 -1.70
C LEU A 61 -0.49 11.40 -3.18
N ASP A 62 -1.58 11.16 -3.90
CA ASP A 62 -1.55 10.88 -5.34
C ASP A 62 -0.92 12.03 -6.13
N TRP A 63 -1.23 13.28 -5.78
CA TRP A 63 -0.61 14.46 -6.40
C TRP A 63 0.91 14.47 -6.19
N LYS A 64 1.38 14.24 -4.96
CA LYS A 64 2.82 14.15 -4.66
C LYS A 64 3.50 13.00 -5.43
N VAL A 65 2.83 11.86 -5.54
CA VAL A 65 3.32 10.70 -6.29
C VAL A 65 3.43 11.02 -7.78
N ARG A 66 2.39 11.62 -8.37
CA ARG A 66 2.40 12.04 -9.78
C ARG A 66 3.45 13.11 -10.07
N ALA A 67 3.59 14.12 -9.20
CA ALA A 67 4.62 15.15 -9.36
C ALA A 67 6.03 14.54 -9.34
N LYS A 68 6.30 13.59 -8.44
CA LYS A 68 7.58 12.88 -8.40
C LYS A 68 7.81 12.00 -9.63
N GLN A 69 6.77 11.35 -10.16
CA GLN A 69 6.86 10.58 -11.40
C GLN A 69 7.12 11.50 -12.59
N ALA A 70 6.41 12.62 -12.71
CA ALA A 70 6.62 13.61 -13.77
C ALA A 70 8.07 14.13 -13.77
N ALA A 71 8.60 14.51 -12.61
CA ALA A 71 10.00 14.96 -12.50
C ALA A 71 11.02 13.88 -12.91
N ARG A 72 10.73 12.59 -12.63
CA ARG A 72 11.56 11.47 -13.09
C ARG A 72 11.49 11.29 -14.61
N HIS A 73 10.29 11.37 -15.18
CA HIS A 73 10.10 11.26 -16.62
C HIS A 73 10.78 12.43 -17.33
N GLU A 74 10.62 13.65 -16.85
CA GLU A 74 11.29 14.84 -17.38
C GLU A 74 12.81 14.67 -17.38
N ALA A 75 13.42 14.22 -16.27
CA ALA A 75 14.84 13.91 -16.21
C ALA A 75 15.29 12.87 -17.24
N ILE A 76 14.45 11.86 -17.53
CA ILE A 76 14.73 10.83 -18.55
C ILE A 76 14.62 11.43 -19.96
N THR A 77 13.53 12.15 -20.28
CA THR A 77 13.36 12.80 -21.59
C THR A 77 14.42 13.84 -21.88
N THR A 78 14.82 14.65 -20.89
CA THR A 78 15.91 15.62 -21.05
C THR A 78 17.26 14.92 -21.20
N SER A 79 17.44 13.70 -20.69
CA SER A 79 18.66 12.91 -20.90
C SER A 79 18.76 12.22 -22.27
N SER A 80 17.65 12.08 -23.01
CA SER A 80 17.66 11.55 -24.39
C SER A 80 18.18 12.55 -25.42
N GLY A 81 18.34 13.83 -25.06
CA GLY A 81 19.18 14.77 -25.79
C GLY A 81 20.61 14.72 -25.24
N VAL A 82 21.37 13.71 -25.65
CA VAL A 82 22.81 13.58 -25.30
C VAL A 82 23.57 14.73 -25.95
N ARG A 83 23.61 15.89 -25.28
CA ARG A 83 24.81 16.72 -25.28
C ARG A 83 25.65 16.18 -24.12
N VAL A 84 26.71 15.45 -24.45
CA VAL A 84 27.79 15.15 -23.50
C VAL A 84 28.32 16.51 -23.03
N GLN A 85 27.80 16.99 -21.89
CA GLN A 85 28.49 18.03 -21.14
C GLN A 85 29.59 17.31 -20.38
N PRO A 86 30.88 17.67 -20.56
CA PRO A 86 31.90 17.19 -19.64
C PRO A 86 31.46 17.62 -18.24
N ALA A 87 31.51 16.67 -17.30
CA ALA A 87 31.13 16.90 -15.92
C ALA A 87 31.78 18.20 -15.41
N PRO A 88 31.04 19.11 -14.75
CA PRO A 88 31.68 20.16 -13.99
C PRO A 88 32.53 19.49 -12.92
N GLU A 89 33.82 19.51 -13.19
CA GLU A 89 34.94 19.22 -12.33
C GLU A 89 34.64 19.71 -10.89
N SER A 90 34.51 18.72 -9.99
CA SER A 90 34.39 18.86 -8.54
C SER A 90 33.02 19.33 -7.98
N PRO A 91 32.29 18.45 -7.25
CA PRO A 91 31.12 18.88 -6.50
C PRO A 91 31.53 19.89 -5.41
N PRO A 92 30.69 20.89 -5.08
CA PRO A 92 31.02 21.94 -4.13
C PRO A 92 31.49 21.39 -2.77
N ALA A 93 32.57 21.96 -2.23
CA ALA A 93 33.24 21.50 -1.01
C ALA A 93 32.36 21.52 0.26
N TRP A 94 31.21 22.18 0.23
CA TRP A 94 30.28 22.28 1.36
C TRP A 94 29.25 21.13 1.45
N LEU A 95 29.24 20.19 0.49
CA LEU A 95 28.42 18.98 0.59
C LEU A 95 29.11 17.92 1.44
N PRO A 96 28.47 17.41 2.51
CA PRO A 96 29.03 16.30 3.28
C PRO A 96 29.19 15.06 2.36
N PRO A 97 30.25 14.25 2.52
CA PRO A 97 30.55 13.11 1.62
C PRO A 97 29.37 12.14 1.46
N SER A 98 28.58 11.95 2.52
CA SER A 98 27.40 11.08 2.52
C SER A 98 26.24 11.57 1.64
N ALA A 99 26.21 12.85 1.27
CA ALA A 99 25.14 13.44 0.44
C ALA A 99 25.44 13.39 -1.06
N ARG A 100 26.64 12.96 -1.46
CA ARG A 100 27.06 12.89 -2.86
C ARG A 100 26.57 11.61 -3.57
N ASP A 101 26.04 10.63 -2.82
CA ASP A 101 25.77 9.30 -3.38
C ASP A 101 24.33 8.80 -3.11
N PRO A 102 23.40 8.90 -4.08
CA PRO A 102 22.05 8.34 -3.97
C PRO A 102 22.05 6.80 -3.88
N THR A 103 23.18 6.18 -4.22
CA THR A 103 23.44 4.75 -4.10
C THR A 103 23.46 4.30 -2.64
N SER A 104 23.77 5.18 -1.67
CA SER A 104 23.88 4.82 -0.24
C SER A 104 22.56 4.35 0.39
N ARG A 105 21.44 5.00 0.09
CA ARG A 105 20.14 4.62 0.69
C ARG A 105 19.57 3.36 0.06
N ALA A 106 19.80 3.17 -1.24
CA ALA A 106 19.35 1.98 -1.96
C ALA A 106 20.20 0.75 -1.57
N THR A 107 21.51 0.91 -1.46
CA THR A 107 22.43 -0.13 -0.98
C THR A 107 22.18 -0.47 0.47
N TYR A 108 21.98 0.53 1.35
CA TYR A 108 21.61 0.29 2.74
C TYR A 108 20.32 -0.53 2.86
N ARG A 109 19.28 -0.18 2.06
CA ARG A 109 18.04 -0.97 2.01
C ARG A 109 18.30 -2.40 1.54
N ALA A 110 19.13 -2.59 0.51
CA ALA A 110 19.47 -3.91 0.00
C ALA A 110 20.26 -4.74 1.03
N GLN A 111 21.20 -4.13 1.75
CA GLN A 111 21.98 -4.76 2.82
C GLN A 111 21.09 -5.22 3.97
N VAL A 112 20.17 -4.35 4.44
CA VAL A 112 19.20 -4.70 5.48
C VAL A 112 18.32 -5.87 5.04
N ILE A 113 17.85 -5.87 3.79
CA ILE A 113 17.05 -6.98 3.26
C ILE A 113 17.85 -8.28 3.23
N GLN A 114 19.10 -8.26 2.74
CA GLN A 114 19.96 -9.45 2.74
C GLN A 114 20.22 -9.97 4.17
N GLN A 115 20.44 -9.09 5.13
CA GLN A 115 20.69 -9.48 6.51
C GLN A 115 19.45 -10.10 7.16
N LEU A 116 18.27 -9.56 6.90
CA LEU A 116 17.00 -10.15 7.35
C LEU A 116 16.76 -11.53 6.72
N VAL A 117 17.03 -11.70 5.42
CA VAL A 117 16.89 -13.00 4.76
C VAL A 117 17.85 -14.04 5.35
N ARG A 118 19.10 -13.65 5.67
CA ARG A 118 20.05 -14.54 6.35
C ARG A 118 19.53 -15.01 7.71
N LEU A 119 19.09 -14.07 8.56
CA LEU A 119 18.55 -14.41 9.88
C LEU A 119 17.34 -15.34 9.80
N VAL A 120 16.40 -15.07 8.88
CA VAL A 120 15.23 -15.96 8.69
C VAL A 120 15.65 -17.34 8.15
N SER A 121 16.67 -17.41 7.29
CA SER A 121 17.16 -18.68 6.76
C SER A 121 17.86 -19.51 7.84
N GLU A 122 18.63 -18.87 8.73
CA GLU A 122 19.25 -19.52 9.89
C GLU A 122 18.19 -20.03 10.87
N GLU A 123 17.13 -19.26 11.15
CA GLU A 123 15.99 -19.70 11.97
C GLU A 123 15.25 -20.90 11.36
N VAL A 124 15.06 -20.92 10.03
CA VAL A 124 14.40 -22.03 9.33
C VAL A 124 15.28 -23.29 9.26
N LEU A 125 16.61 -23.15 9.23
CA LEU A 125 17.55 -24.28 9.30
C LEU A 125 17.79 -24.77 10.73
N ALA A 126 17.64 -23.90 11.74
CA ALA A 126 17.73 -24.24 13.16
C ALA A 126 16.41 -24.80 13.72
N SER A 127 15.29 -24.50 13.07
CA SER A 127 14.01 -25.14 13.36
C SER A 127 13.99 -26.50 12.68
N ASP A 128 14.32 -27.55 13.44
CA ASP A 128 14.06 -28.93 13.03
C ASP A 128 12.62 -29.04 12.52
N PHE A 129 12.47 -29.28 11.22
CA PHE A 129 11.21 -29.59 10.58
C PHE A 129 10.69 -30.87 11.23
N ILE A 130 9.84 -30.71 12.24
CA ILE A 130 9.12 -31.82 12.86
C ILE A 130 8.23 -32.42 11.78
N GLN A 131 8.69 -33.50 11.15
CA GLN A 131 7.83 -34.35 10.34
C GLN A 131 6.68 -34.81 11.23
N PRO A 132 5.42 -34.61 10.83
CA PRO A 132 4.33 -35.29 11.51
C PRO A 132 4.53 -36.78 11.27
N GLN A 133 4.83 -37.51 12.35
CA GLN A 133 4.83 -38.98 12.35
C GLN A 133 3.48 -39.43 11.78
N LEU A 134 3.52 -40.03 10.60
CA LEU A 134 2.39 -40.73 10.00
C LEU A 134 2.02 -41.87 10.94
N VAL A 135 1.05 -41.63 11.81
CA VAL A 135 0.38 -42.67 12.58
C VAL A 135 -0.46 -43.46 11.59
N TYR A 136 0.16 -44.47 10.97
CA TYR A 136 -0.53 -45.48 10.19
C TYR A 136 -1.36 -46.32 11.16
N SER A 137 -2.62 -45.93 11.36
CA SER A 137 -3.62 -46.74 12.06
C SER A 137 -3.80 -48.06 11.32
N SER A 138 -3.13 -49.10 11.81
CA SER A 138 -3.43 -50.48 11.48
C SER A 138 -4.65 -50.90 12.29
N SER A 139 -5.82 -50.92 11.66
CA SER A 139 -6.97 -51.67 12.16
C SER A 139 -7.18 -52.88 11.23
N GLU A 140 -6.54 -53.99 11.59
CA GLU A 140 -6.96 -55.34 11.17
C GLU A 140 -8.40 -55.59 11.67
N PRO A 141 -9.33 -56.02 10.80
CA PRO A 141 -10.47 -56.79 11.27
C PRO A 141 -10.08 -58.27 11.38
N GLN A 142 -10.10 -58.78 12.61
CA GLN A 142 -9.96 -60.21 12.92
C GLN A 142 -11.00 -61.04 12.16
N ALA A 143 -10.51 -62.11 11.54
CA ALA A 143 -11.32 -63.18 11.00
C ALA A 143 -12.01 -63.94 12.13
N VAL A 144 -13.32 -64.13 11.99
CA VAL A 144 -14.14 -65.04 12.80
C VAL A 144 -14.13 -66.44 12.16
N ALA A 145 -13.51 -67.41 12.85
CA ALA A 145 -13.88 -68.82 12.88
C ALA A 145 -13.05 -69.54 13.96
#